data_AF-A0A0F9AQZ8-F1
#
_entry.id   AF-A0A0F9AQZ8-F1
#
_cell.length_a   1.000
_cell.length_b   1.000
_cell.length_c   1.000
_cell.angle_alpha   90.00
_cell.angle_beta   90.00
_cell.angle_gamma   90.00
#
_symmetry.space_group_name_H-M   'P 1'
#
loop_
_entity.id
_entity.type
_entity.pdbx_description
1 polymer ?
#
loop_
_entity_poly.entity_id
_entity_poly.type
_entity_poly.pdbx_seq_one_letter_code
_entity_poly.pdbx_strand_id
1 'polypeptide(L)'
;METKDEVAFNLGSNVLEIIGGLLGKANNYSLEGYNKLAFHTMRQITLIIDPKLSDGHRKILRLYENYFNKIVVTNSNEKLTTLYLKYQSYVMGLLQNGGYLVPSKIDKSSLF
;
A
#
# COMPACT_ATOMS: atom_id res chain seq x y z
N MET A 1 -10.99 -29.82 -14.43
CA MET A 1 -11.71 -28.53 -14.56
C MET A 1 -11.70 -27.92 -13.19
N GLU A 2 -10.87 -26.89 -12.95
CA GLU A 2 -10.98 -26.11 -11.71
C GLU A 2 -12.35 -25.44 -11.69
N THR A 3 -12.99 -25.46 -10.53
CA THR A 3 -14.29 -24.83 -10.32
C THR A 3 -14.15 -23.30 -10.30
N LYS A 4 -15.20 -22.56 -10.66
CA LYS A 4 -15.16 -21.07 -10.68
C LYS A 4 -14.75 -20.47 -9.33
N ASP A 5 -15.05 -21.18 -8.23
CA ASP A 5 -14.73 -20.77 -6.87
C ASP A 5 -13.25 -20.97 -6.53
N GLU A 6 -12.61 -22.04 -7.00
CA GLU A 6 -11.16 -22.26 -6.88
C GLU A 6 -10.37 -21.20 -7.66
N VAL A 7 -10.82 -20.85 -8.87
CA VAL A 7 -10.19 -19.79 -9.68
C VAL A 7 -10.29 -18.43 -8.99
N ALA A 8 -11.47 -18.09 -8.44
CA ALA A 8 -11.66 -16.84 -7.71
C ALA A 8 -10.82 -16.77 -6.42
N PHE A 9 -10.72 -17.89 -5.69
CA PHE A 9 -9.89 -18.01 -4.50
C PHE A 9 -8.39 -17.87 -4.81
N ASN A 10 -7.91 -18.52 -5.86
CA ASN A 10 -6.52 -18.44 -6.31
C ASN A 10 -6.16 -17.02 -6.79
N LEU A 11 -7.05 -16.36 -7.53
CA LEU A 11 -6.88 -14.97 -7.93
C LEU A 11 -6.84 -14.02 -6.72
N GLY A 12 -7.71 -14.24 -5.73
CA GLY A 12 -7.69 -13.48 -4.48
C GLY A 12 -6.37 -13.65 -3.71
N SER A 13 -5.87 -14.87 -3.61
CA SER A 13 -4.64 -15.22 -2.90
C SER A 13 -3.40 -14.60 -3.56
N ASN A 14 -3.30 -14.66 -4.88
CA ASN A 14 -2.21 -14.02 -5.64
C ASN A 14 -2.20 -12.49 -5.45
N VAL A 15 -3.38 -11.86 -5.43
CA VAL A 15 -3.48 -10.41 -5.18
C VAL A 15 -3.00 -10.06 -3.77
N LEU A 16 -3.34 -10.86 -2.76
CA LEU A 16 -2.87 -10.65 -1.39
C LEU A 16 -1.36 -10.81 -1.26
N GLU A 17 -0.75 -11.80 -1.95
CA GLU A 17 0.70 -11.99 -1.97
C GLU A 17 1.42 -10.82 -2.64
N ILE A 18 0.91 -10.34 -3.77
CA ILE A 18 1.46 -9.16 -4.47
C ILE A 18 1.39 -7.92 -3.56
N ILE A 19 0.24 -7.67 -2.93
CA ILE A 19 0.07 -6.55 -2.00
C ILE A 19 1.04 -6.69 -0.81
N GLY A 20 1.14 -7.88 -0.21
CA GLY A 20 2.07 -8.16 0.89
C GLY A 20 3.54 -7.92 0.51
N GLY A 21 3.96 -8.38 -0.68
CA GLY A 21 5.31 -8.16 -1.19
C GLY A 21 5.62 -6.69 -1.46
N LEU A 22 4.65 -5.93 -1.99
CA LEU A 22 4.80 -4.48 -2.19
C LEU A 22 4.85 -3.72 -0.86
N LEU A 23 4.02 -4.10 0.13
CA LEU A 23 4.07 -3.51 1.47
C LEU A 23 5.44 -3.73 2.13
N GLY A 24 5.98 -4.96 2.05
CA GLY A 24 7.31 -5.27 2.56
C GLY A 24 8.41 -4.41 1.91
N LYS A 25 8.38 -4.28 0.58
CA LYS A 25 9.33 -3.43 -0.16
C LYS A 25 9.20 -1.95 0.22
N ALA A 26 7.97 -1.43 0.32
CA ALA A 26 7.74 -0.03 0.69
C ALA A 26 8.27 0.28 2.10
N ASN A 27 8.04 -0.63 3.06
CA ASN A 27 8.55 -0.50 4.41
C ASN A 27 10.08 -0.51 4.45
N ASN A 28 10.72 -1.44 3.74
CA ASN A 28 12.19 -1.50 3.68
C ASN A 28 12.78 -0.23 3.07
N TYR A 29 12.23 0.26 1.95
CA TYR A 29 12.67 1.52 1.36
C TYR A 29 12.51 2.71 2.31
N SER A 30 11.42 2.77 3.09
CA SER A 30 11.24 3.83 4.06
C SER A 30 12.25 3.77 5.21
N LEU A 31 12.52 2.56 5.74
CA LEU A 31 13.51 2.34 6.80
C LEU A 31 14.93 2.73 6.35
N GLU A 32 15.25 2.50 5.08
CA GLU A 32 16.53 2.89 4.47
C GLU A 32 16.58 4.38 4.06
N GLY A 33 15.49 5.14 4.26
CA GLY A 33 15.41 6.55 3.90
C GLY A 33 15.09 6.83 2.43
N TYR A 34 14.84 5.81 1.62
CA TYR A 34 14.45 5.91 0.21
C TYR A 34 12.96 6.23 0.02
N ASN A 35 12.47 7.32 0.64
CA ASN A 35 11.05 7.67 0.69
C ASN A 35 10.40 7.88 -0.69
N LYS A 36 11.16 8.27 -1.73
CA LYS A 36 10.64 8.35 -3.11
C LYS A 36 10.27 6.95 -3.63
N LEU A 37 11.15 5.97 -3.44
CA LEU A 37 10.91 4.58 -3.84
C LEU A 37 9.79 3.96 -2.99
N ALA A 38 9.77 4.24 -1.69
CA ALA A 38 8.71 3.80 -0.80
C ALA A 38 7.33 4.31 -1.28
N PHE A 39 7.23 5.60 -1.61
CA PHE A 39 6.00 6.21 -2.14
C PHE A 39 5.55 5.56 -3.46
N HIS A 40 6.46 5.41 -4.42
CA HIS A 40 6.13 4.77 -5.70
C HIS A 40 5.71 3.31 -5.54
N THR A 41 6.31 2.60 -4.58
CA THR A 41 5.92 1.21 -4.26
C THR A 41 4.52 1.17 -3.66
N MET A 42 4.19 2.06 -2.72
CA MET A 42 2.82 2.19 -2.19
C MET A 42 1.81 2.59 -3.26
N ARG A 43 2.20 3.40 -4.24
CA ARG A 43 1.35 3.73 -5.39
C ARG A 43 1.01 2.53 -6.27
N GLN A 44 1.90 1.54 -6.39
CA GLN A 44 1.56 0.30 -7.11
C GLN A 44 0.43 -0.46 -6.40
N ILE A 45 0.43 -0.45 -5.07
CA ILE A 45 -0.64 -1.05 -4.27
C ILE A 45 -1.96 -0.35 -4.53
N THR A 46 -1.96 1.00 -4.60
CA THR A 46 -3.19 1.74 -4.87
C THR A 46 -3.76 1.47 -6.25
N LEU A 47 -2.93 1.27 -7.28
CA LEU A 47 -3.39 0.87 -8.61
C LEU A 47 -4.09 -0.50 -8.61
N ILE A 48 -3.66 -1.43 -7.75
CA ILE A 48 -4.29 -2.76 -7.62
C ILE A 48 -5.68 -2.64 -6.99
N ILE A 49 -5.87 -1.76 -6.00
CA ILE A 49 -7.15 -1.62 -5.28
C ILE A 49 -8.07 -0.55 -5.88
N ASP A 50 -7.57 0.34 -6.74
CA ASP A 50 -8.31 1.46 -7.36
C ASP A 50 -9.66 1.08 -8.01
N PRO A 51 -9.81 -0.07 -8.69
CA PRO A 51 -11.09 -0.46 -9.26
C PRO A 51 -12.21 -0.59 -8.23
N LYS A 52 -11.87 -0.86 -6.96
CA LYS A 52 -12.83 -1.01 -5.86
C LYS A 52 -12.99 0.24 -5.00
N LEU A 53 -12.21 1.29 -5.26
CA LEU A 53 -12.26 2.53 -4.48
C LEU A 53 -13.43 3.42 -4.92
N SER A 54 -14.06 4.09 -3.95
CA SER A 54 -15.00 5.17 -4.23
C SER A 54 -14.26 6.40 -4.78
N ASP A 55 -14.98 7.25 -5.52
CA ASP A 55 -14.41 8.46 -6.10
C ASP A 55 -13.81 9.41 -5.05
N GLY A 56 -14.36 9.42 -3.83
CA GLY A 56 -13.82 10.18 -2.71
C GLY A 56 -12.40 9.72 -2.36
N HIS A 57 -12.17 8.41 -2.26
CA HIS A 57 -10.85 7.87 -1.97
C HIS A 57 -9.87 8.12 -3.12
N ARG A 58 -10.31 7.96 -4.37
CA ARG A 58 -9.48 8.25 -5.56
C ARG A 58 -9.02 9.71 -5.59
N LYS A 59 -9.91 10.66 -5.27
CA LYS A 59 -9.56 12.09 -5.17
C LYS A 59 -8.49 12.33 -4.12
N ILE A 60 -8.61 11.72 -2.93
CA ILE A 60 -7.61 11.85 -1.86
C ILE A 60 -6.25 11.27 -2.29
N LEU A 61 -6.22 10.11 -2.95
CA LEU A 61 -4.97 9.53 -3.47
C LEU A 61 -4.29 10.46 -4.48
N ARG A 62 -5.05 11.06 -5.41
CA ARG A 62 -4.53 12.05 -6.36
C ARG A 62 -3.98 13.30 -5.67
N LEU A 63 -4.56 13.74 -4.55
CA LEU A 63 -4.01 14.85 -3.76
C LEU A 63 -2.63 14.50 -3.20
N TYR A 64 -2.46 13.29 -2.66
CA TYR A 64 -1.16 12.82 -2.20
C TYR A 64 -0.12 12.76 -3.34
N GLU A 65 -0.49 12.24 -4.50
CA GLU A 65 0.39 12.21 -5.68
C GLU A 65 0.80 13.62 -6.14
N ASN A 66 -0.15 14.55 -6.16
CA ASN A 66 0.13 15.95 -6.51
C ASN A 66 1.07 16.62 -5.50
N TYR A 67 0.89 16.37 -4.20
CA TYR A 67 1.80 16.87 -3.18
C TYR A 67 3.18 16.22 -3.29
N PHE A 68 3.26 14.93 -3.58
CA PHE A 68 4.52 14.23 -3.80
C PHE A 68 5.30 14.89 -4.93
N ASN A 69 4.67 15.10 -6.09
CA ASN A 69 5.30 15.75 -7.25
C ASN A 69 5.84 17.15 -6.91
N LYS A 70 5.10 17.93 -6.11
CA LYS A 70 5.56 19.26 -5.64
C LYS A 70 6.76 19.16 -4.70
N ILE A 71 6.75 18.22 -3.76
CA ILE A 71 7.85 18.08 -2.79
C ILE A 71 9.12 17.54 -3.47
N VAL A 72 9.00 16.60 -4.40
CA VAL A 72 10.13 16.04 -5.15
C VAL A 72 10.92 17.12 -5.86
N VAL A 73 10.25 18.12 -6.45
CA VAL A 73 10.89 19.28 -7.08
C VAL A 73 11.74 20.08 -6.09
N THR A 74 11.26 20.23 -4.84
CA THR A 74 11.98 20.94 -3.78
C THR A 74 13.05 20.10 -3.06
N ASN A 75 13.13 18.80 -3.38
CA ASN A 75 14.04 17.80 -2.80
C ASN A 75 14.13 17.81 -1.25
N SER A 76 13.03 18.15 -0.58
CA SER A 76 12.98 18.19 0.88
C SER A 76 12.70 16.80 1.46
N ASN A 77 13.74 16.13 1.97
CA ASN A 77 13.62 14.78 2.55
C ASN A 77 12.66 14.71 3.73
N GLU A 78 12.69 15.70 4.64
CA GLU A 78 11.77 15.77 5.77
C GLU A 78 10.30 15.79 5.31
N LYS A 79 9.97 16.67 4.36
CA LYS A 79 8.62 16.76 3.79
C LYS A 79 8.23 15.48 3.07
N LEU A 80 9.16 14.80 2.39
CA LEU A 80 8.92 13.49 1.77
C LEU A 80 8.60 12.43 2.81
N THR A 81 9.36 12.35 3.90
CA THR A 81 9.09 11.42 5.00
C THR A 81 7.71 11.66 5.59
N THR A 82 7.37 12.92 5.93
CA THR A 82 6.05 13.26 6.47
C THR A 82 4.92 12.92 5.51
N LEU A 83 5.08 13.23 4.22
CA LEU A 83 4.07 12.89 3.22
C LEU A 83 3.90 11.37 3.08
N TYR A 84 5.01 10.64 3.03
CA TYR A 84 4.99 9.18 2.90
C TYR A 84 4.27 8.53 4.08
N LEU A 85 4.57 8.91 5.33
CA LEU A 85 3.90 8.33 6.51
C LEU A 85 2.38 8.55 6.49
N LYS A 86 1.93 9.75 6.08
CA LYS A 86 0.51 10.06 5.92
C LYS A 86 -0.14 9.23 4.80
N TYR A 87 0.54 9.14 3.66
CA TYR A 87 0.08 8.34 2.53
C TYR A 87 -0.01 6.85 2.88
N GLN A 88 1.02 6.31 3.52
CA GLN A 88 1.09 4.93 3.98
C GLN A 88 -0.04 4.61 4.93
N SER A 89 -0.24 5.44 5.98
CA SER A 89 -1.34 5.26 6.94
C SER A 89 -2.71 5.23 6.25
N TYR A 90 -2.94 6.13 5.30
CA TYR A 90 -4.17 6.18 4.54
C TYR A 90 -4.39 4.93 3.67
N VAL A 91 -3.37 4.49 2.93
CA VAL A 91 -3.45 3.27 2.10
C VAL A 91 -3.65 2.03 2.97
N MET A 92 -2.99 1.93 4.12
CA MET A 92 -3.22 0.84 5.08
C MET A 92 -4.68 0.80 5.57
N GLY A 93 -5.29 1.96 5.82
CA GLY A 93 -6.72 2.05 6.14
C GLY A 93 -7.62 1.56 5.01
N LEU A 94 -7.29 1.87 3.75
CA LEU A 94 -8.03 1.37 2.59
C LEU A 94 -7.92 -0.15 2.47
N LEU A 95 -6.73 -0.72 2.69
CA LEU A 95 -6.51 -2.16 2.65
C LEU A 95 -7.29 -2.88 3.74
N GLN A 96 -7.26 -2.35 4.97
CA GLN A 96 -8.01 -2.91 6.09
C GLN A 96 -9.52 -2.89 5.82
N ASN A 97 -10.06 -1.76 5.37
CA ASN A 97 -11.48 -1.62 5.06
C ASN A 97 -11.91 -2.47 3.86
N GLY A 98 -11.02 -2.68 2.90
CA GLY A 98 -11.26 -3.51 1.72
C GLY A 98 -11.10 -5.01 1.96
N GLY A 99 -10.81 -5.45 3.20
CA GLY A 99 -10.60 -6.86 3.53
C GLY A 99 -9.27 -7.43 3.00
N TYR A 100 -8.33 -6.58 2.60
CA TYR A 100 -7.00 -6.98 2.13
C TYR A 100 -6.02 -7.22 3.28
N LEU A 101 -6.51 -7.63 4.46
CA LEU A 101 -5.68 -7.87 5.64
C LEU A 101 -4.61 -8.89 5.30
N VAL A 102 -3.39 -8.38 5.06
CA VAL A 102 -2.17 -9.18 5.05
C VAL A 102 -2.00 -9.65 6.48
N PRO A 103 -1.91 -10.96 6.74
CA PRO A 103 -1.59 -11.44 8.08
C PRO A 103 -0.32 -10.74 8.54
N SER A 104 -0.44 -9.88 9.56
CA SER A 104 0.74 -9.50 10.31
C SER A 104 1.28 -10.82 10.85
N LYS A 105 2.43 -11.30 10.36
CA LYS A 105 3.23 -12.28 11.08
C LYS A 105 3.68 -11.62 12.38
N ILE A 106 2.76 -11.49 13.32
CA ILE A 106 3.03 -11.39 14.73
C ILE A 106 2.57 -12.73 15.25
N ASP A 107 3.54 -13.63 15.42
CA ASP A 107 3.37 -14.85 16.19
C ASP A 107 2.80 -14.47 17.57
N LYS A 108 1.48 -14.60 17.72
CA LYS A 108 0.84 -14.62 19.04
C LYS A 108 1.04 -15.95 19.76
N SER A 109 1.86 -16.86 19.22
CA SER A 109 2.31 -18.10 19.86
C SER A 109 3.55 -17.91 20.73
N SER A 110 4.08 -16.69 20.88
CA SER A 110 5.14 -16.37 21.85
C SER A 110 4.62 -15.72 23.14
N LEU A 111 3.30 -15.64 23.31
CA LEU A 111 2.64 -15.26 24.54
C LEU A 111 1.68 -16.39 24.92
N PHE A 112 2.22 -17.52 25.38
CA PHE A 112 1.74 -18.41 26.46
C PHE A 112 2.58 -19.69 26.46
#